data_AF-A0A7Y7I4V0-F1
#
_entry.id   AF-A0A7Y7I4V0-F1
#
_cell.length_a   1.000
_cell.length_b   1.000
_cell.length_c   1.000
_cell.angle_alpha   90.00
_cell.angle_beta   90.00
_cell.angle_gamma   90.00
#
_symmetry.space_group_name_H-M   'P 1'
#
loop_
_entity.id
_entity.type
_entity.pdbx_description
1 polymer ?
#
loop_
_entity_poly.entity_id
_entity_poly.type
_entity_poly.pdbx_seq_one_letter_code
_entity_poly.pdbx_strand_id
1 'polypeptide(L)'
;MLERLFGGHGGSRHGGGGGHHGGYGNGAPPTGGGGGSACPACRAVNGPDARFCQQCGGSMQPAACRQCGTAMQAGAKFCAQCGQPSEAAPRG
;
A
#
# COMPACT_ATOMS: atom_id res chain seq x y z
N MET A 1 45.32 -45.57 -11.62
CA MET A 1 46.38 -44.69 -12.11
C MET A 1 46.50 -43.52 -11.14
N LEU A 2 47.27 -43.70 -10.05
CA LEU A 2 47.50 -42.72 -8.99
C LEU A 2 48.74 -41.89 -9.34
N GLU A 3 48.64 -40.81 -10.12
CA GLU A 3 49.80 -39.93 -10.40
C GLU A 3 49.31 -38.47 -10.58
N ARG A 4 49.13 -37.71 -9.50
CA ARG A 4 50.15 -36.81 -8.91
C ARG A 4 50.38 -35.50 -9.70
N LEU A 5 49.97 -34.40 -9.05
CA LEU A 5 50.71 -33.13 -8.93
C LEU A 5 50.49 -32.01 -9.98
N PHE A 6 50.39 -30.79 -9.41
CA PHE A 6 50.73 -29.46 -9.93
C PHE A 6 49.63 -28.68 -10.68
N GLY A 7 48.91 -27.85 -9.94
CA GLY A 7 48.12 -26.74 -10.49
C GLY A 7 47.59 -25.84 -9.38
N GLY A 8 48.45 -24.93 -8.89
CA GLY A 8 48.23 -24.14 -7.68
C GLY A 8 46.96 -23.31 -7.69
N HIS A 9 46.10 -23.52 -6.70
CA HIS A 9 45.01 -22.63 -6.37
C HIS A 9 45.53 -21.60 -5.36
N GLY A 10 46.35 -20.68 -5.85
CA GLY A 10 46.81 -19.52 -5.10
C GLY A 10 45.60 -18.64 -4.80
N GLY A 11 45.22 -18.53 -3.53
CA GLY A 11 44.12 -17.71 -3.07
C GLY A 11 44.32 -16.25 -3.45
N SER A 12 43.57 -15.80 -4.46
CA SER A 12 43.34 -14.40 -4.74
C SER A 12 42.58 -13.81 -3.58
N ARG A 13 43.33 -13.21 -2.64
CA ARG A 13 42.79 -12.36 -1.58
C ARG A 13 42.11 -11.16 -2.26
N HIS A 14 40.81 -11.26 -2.48
CA HIS A 14 39.96 -10.10 -2.70
C HIS A 14 39.67 -9.46 -1.34
N GLY A 15 40.70 -8.83 -0.75
CA GLY A 15 40.54 -7.98 0.42
C GLY A 15 40.11 -6.60 -0.04
N GLY A 16 38.80 -6.43 -0.24
CA GLY A 16 38.18 -5.18 -0.69
C GLY A 16 38.59 -4.00 0.18
N GLY A 17 39.33 -3.07 -0.43
CA GLY A 17 39.63 -1.77 0.13
C GLY A 17 38.36 -0.96 0.33
N GLY A 18 38.34 -0.21 1.43
CA GLY A 18 37.17 0.45 1.99
C GLY A 18 36.42 1.38 1.04
N GLY A 19 35.09 1.34 1.19
CA GLY A 19 34.16 2.30 0.63
C GLY A 19 33.18 2.70 1.74
N HIS A 20 33.58 3.71 2.50
CA HIS A 20 32.74 4.67 3.22
C HIS A 20 31.25 4.60 2.82
N HIS A 21 30.41 4.23 3.78
CA HIS A 21 28.96 4.37 3.72
C HIS A 21 28.61 5.86 3.64
N GLY A 22 28.75 6.41 2.44
CA GLY A 22 28.29 7.73 2.09
C GLY A 22 26.78 7.71 1.95
N GLY A 23 26.11 8.51 2.77
CA GLY A 23 24.77 8.98 2.46
C GLY A 23 23.69 8.38 3.33
N TYR A 24 23.56 8.93 4.54
CA TYR A 24 22.23 9.33 5.00
C TYR A 24 21.71 10.41 4.03
N GLY A 25 21.32 9.97 2.84
CA GLY A 25 20.38 10.73 2.04
C GLY A 25 19.11 10.76 2.85
N ASN A 26 18.88 11.85 3.57
CA ASN A 26 17.55 12.26 4.00
C ASN A 26 16.76 12.60 2.73
N GLY A 27 16.51 11.60 1.89
CA GLY A 27 15.41 11.63 0.96
C GLY A 27 14.19 11.54 1.85
N ALA A 28 13.55 12.69 2.06
CA ALA A 28 12.25 12.77 2.69
C ALA A 28 11.39 11.57 2.24
N PRO A 29 10.62 10.93 3.14
CA PRO A 29 9.58 10.03 2.66
C PRO A 29 8.80 10.78 1.57
N PRO A 30 8.37 10.16 0.46
CA PRO A 30 7.51 10.81 -0.51
C PRO A 30 6.18 11.16 0.18
N THR A 31 6.15 12.25 0.92
CA THR A 31 4.96 12.84 1.51
C THR A 31 4.37 13.73 0.45
N GLY A 32 3.27 13.23 -0.12
CA GLY A 32 2.25 14.08 -0.73
C GLY A 32 2.47 14.33 -2.22
N GLY A 33 1.61 13.69 -3.02
CA GLY A 33 1.46 14.03 -4.43
C GLY A 33 0.47 13.16 -5.17
N GLY A 34 0.16 11.96 -4.66
CA GLY A 34 -0.97 11.18 -5.15
C GLY A 34 -2.23 11.61 -4.39
N GLY A 35 -3.23 12.15 -5.07
CA GLY A 35 -4.54 12.52 -4.52
C GLY A 35 -5.34 11.32 -4.02
N GLY A 36 -4.78 10.59 -3.07
CA GLY A 36 -5.36 9.39 -2.52
C GLY A 36 -6.36 9.71 -1.41
N SER A 37 -7.53 9.08 -1.47
CA SER A 37 -8.55 9.19 -0.43
C SER A 37 -8.28 8.19 0.71
N ALA A 38 -8.44 8.65 1.94
CA ALA A 38 -8.37 7.79 3.12
C ALA A 38 -9.58 6.86 3.18
N CYS A 39 -9.33 5.58 3.45
CA CYS A 39 -10.38 4.60 3.64
C CYS A 39 -11.24 4.97 4.86
N PRO A 40 -12.57 5.06 4.75
CA PRO A 40 -13.42 5.37 5.89
C PRO A 40 -13.45 4.25 6.95
N ALA A 41 -13.06 3.02 6.59
CA ALA A 41 -13.07 1.87 7.50
C ALA A 41 -11.77 1.75 8.32
N CYS A 42 -10.60 1.83 7.68
CA CYS A 42 -9.30 1.60 8.34
C CYS A 42 -8.34 2.80 8.28
N ARG A 43 -8.75 3.92 7.64
CA ARG A 43 -7.98 5.15 7.46
C ARG A 43 -6.70 5.03 6.62
N ALA A 44 -6.47 3.88 5.99
CA ALA A 44 -5.39 3.72 5.02
C ALA A 44 -5.59 4.64 3.81
N VAL A 45 -4.52 5.28 3.32
CA VAL A 45 -4.57 6.08 2.10
C VAL A 45 -4.56 5.13 0.89
N ASN A 46 -5.56 5.26 0.02
CA ASN A 46 -5.67 4.49 -1.22
C ASN A 46 -5.60 5.43 -2.42
N GLY A 47 -5.28 4.91 -3.61
CA GLY A 47 -5.27 5.72 -4.83
C GLY A 47 -6.62 6.39 -5.13
N PRO A 48 -6.64 7.50 -5.88
CA PRO A 48 -7.86 8.24 -6.23
C PRO A 48 -8.93 7.37 -6.90
N ASP A 49 -8.51 6.40 -7.71
CA ASP A 49 -9.40 5.48 -8.44
C ASP A 49 -9.64 4.15 -7.72
N ALA A 50 -9.19 4.00 -6.47
CA ALA A 50 -9.34 2.76 -5.73
C ALA A 50 -10.83 2.50 -5.45
N ARG A 51 -11.36 1.36 -5.93
CA ARG A 51 -12.75 0.93 -5.68
C ARG A 51 -12.90 0.18 -4.35
N PHE A 52 -11.81 -0.44 -3.91
CA PHE A 52 -11.69 -1.17 -2.65
C PHE A 52 -10.36 -0.80 -1.97
N CYS A 53 -10.36 -0.79 -0.65
CA CYS A 53 -9.17 -0.50 0.13
C CYS A 53 -8.16 -1.64 0.01
N GLN A 54 -6.91 -1.30 -0.32
CA GLN A 54 -5.81 -2.25 -0.46
C GLN A 54 -5.29 -2.79 0.89
N GLN A 55 -5.80 -2.27 2.02
CA GLN A 55 -5.42 -2.71 3.36
C GLN A 55 -6.49 -3.56 4.04
N CYS A 56 -7.77 -3.21 3.90
CA CYS A 56 -8.87 -3.92 4.58
C CYS A 56 -9.94 -4.51 3.63
N GLY A 57 -9.86 -4.27 2.32
CA GLY A 57 -10.86 -4.70 1.35
C GLY A 57 -12.18 -3.90 1.35
N GLY A 58 -12.34 -2.92 2.24
CA GLY A 58 -13.54 -2.10 2.34
C GLY A 58 -13.81 -1.26 1.09
N SER A 59 -15.08 -1.12 0.70
CA SER A 59 -15.48 -0.36 -0.48
C SER A 59 -15.19 1.14 -0.32
N MET A 60 -14.58 1.73 -1.34
CA MET A 60 -14.28 3.16 -1.44
C MET A 60 -15.33 3.92 -2.26
N GLN A 61 -16.16 3.20 -3.03
CA GLN A 61 -17.16 3.80 -3.91
C GLN A 61 -18.38 4.31 -3.13
N PRO A 62 -19.01 5.42 -3.57
CA PRO A 62 -20.27 5.90 -3.03
C PRO A 62 -21.36 4.84 -3.21
N ALA A 63 -21.97 4.41 -2.10
CA ALA A 63 -23.05 3.43 -2.14
C ALA A 63 -24.34 4.09 -2.66
N ALA A 64 -25.09 3.40 -3.52
CA ALA A 64 -26.46 3.81 -3.83
C ALA A 64 -27.38 3.41 -2.67
N CYS A 65 -28.31 4.28 -2.32
CA CYS A 65 -29.34 3.98 -1.33
C CYS A 65 -30.20 2.82 -1.84
N ARG A 66 -30.34 1.75 -1.04
CA ARG A 66 -31.17 0.58 -1.39
C ARG A 66 -32.66 0.89 -1.47
N GLN A 67 -33.10 1.96 -0.82
CA GLN A 67 -34.51 2.33 -0.72
C GLN A 67 -34.95 3.30 -1.81
N CYS A 68 -34.14 4.31 -2.14
CA CYS A 68 -34.51 5.31 -3.14
C CYS A 68 -33.58 5.36 -4.37
N GLY A 69 -32.51 4.56 -4.41
CA GLY A 69 -31.55 4.54 -5.52
C GLY A 69 -30.58 5.71 -5.57
N THR A 70 -30.77 6.75 -4.76
CA THR A 70 -29.90 7.94 -4.75
C THR A 70 -28.47 7.59 -4.36
N ALA A 71 -27.49 8.15 -5.09
CA ALA A 71 -26.08 8.05 -4.72
C ALA A 71 -25.82 8.67 -3.35
N MET A 72 -25.23 7.90 -2.43
CA MET A 72 -24.81 8.38 -1.12
C MET A 72 -23.32 8.67 -1.12
N GLN A 73 -22.90 9.67 -0.34
CA GLN A 73 -21.48 9.96 -0.15
C GLN A 73 -20.74 8.73 0.40
N ALA A 74 -19.48 8.56 0.00
CA ALA A 74 -18.64 7.51 0.54
C ALA A 74 -18.52 7.66 2.07
N GLY A 75 -18.84 6.59 2.81
CA GLY A 75 -18.84 6.60 4.28
C GLY A 75 -20.04 7.28 4.95
N ALA A 76 -21.03 7.80 4.20
CA ALA A 76 -22.26 8.32 4.78
C ALA A 76 -23.00 7.20 5.54
N LYS A 77 -23.43 7.46 6.78
CA LYS A 77 -24.21 6.50 7.61
C LYS A 77 -25.69 6.45 7.23
N PHE A 78 -26.21 7.49 6.60
CA PHE A 78 -27.63 7.64 6.24
C PHE A 78 -27.75 8.33 4.88
N CYS A 79 -28.84 8.04 4.17
CA CYS A 79 -29.19 8.71 2.91
C CYS A 79 -29.70 10.13 3.19
N ALA A 80 -29.10 11.13 2.55
CA ALA A 80 -29.54 12.53 2.67
C ALA A 80 -30.87 12.84 1.96
N GLN A 81 -31.42 11.91 1.17
CA GLN A 81 -32.72 12.08 0.50
C GLN A 81 -33.87 11.43 1.25
N CYS A 82 -33.70 10.19 1.73
CA CYS A 82 -34.79 9.44 2.36
C CYS A 82 -34.53 9.07 3.83
N GLY A 83 -33.38 9.42 4.40
CA GLY A 83 -33.03 9.15 5.80
C GLY A 83 -32.69 7.69 6.13
N GLN A 84 -32.72 6.78 5.15
CA GLN A 84 -32.45 5.36 5.40
C GLN A 84 -30.97 5.09 5.67
N PRO A 85 -30.65 4.14 6.57
CA PRO A 85 -29.27 3.84 6.92
C PRO A 85 -28.53 3.26 5.71
N SER A 86 -27.24 3.57 5.63
CA SER A 86 -26.35 2.91 4.70
C SER A 86 -25.97 1.56 5.27
N GLU A 87 -26.20 0.48 4.52
CA GLU A 87 -25.75 -0.88 4.88
C GLU A 87 -24.23 -1.06 4.75
N ALA A 88 -23.45 0.00 4.97
CA ALA A 88 -21.99 0.04 4.84
C ALA A 88 -21.27 0.24 6.19
N ALA A 89 -21.87 -0.21 7.30
CA ALA A 89 -21.08 -0.50 8.49
C ALA A 89 -20.41 -1.87 8.30
N PRO A 90 -19.08 -2.01 8.49
CA PRO A 90 -18.46 -3.33 8.47
C PRO A 90 -19.17 -4.20 9.51
N ARG A 91 -19.58 -5.39 9.07
CA ARG A 91 -20.01 -6.44 9.99
C ARG A 91 -18.79 -6.77 10.84
N GLY A 92 -18.82 -6.35 12.11
CA GLY A 92 -17.88 -6.80 13.14
C GLY A 92 -18.12 -8.26 13.49
#